data_AF-A0A3R7GV56-F1
#
_entry.id   AF-A0A3R7GV56-F1
#
_cell.length_a   1.000
_cell.length_b   1.000
_cell.length_c   1.000
_cell.angle_alpha   90.00
_cell.angle_beta   90.00
_cell.angle_gamma   90.00
#
_symmetry.space_group_name_H-M   'P 1'
#
loop_
_entity.id
_entity.type
_entity.pdbx_description
1 polymer ?
#
loop_
_entity_poly.entity_id
_entity_poly.type
_entity_poly.pdbx_seq_one_letter_code
_entity_poly.pdbx_strand_id
1 'polypeptide(L)'
;MKVFKLMQYLMDTGDPEQLSTLSEVVQFLAMTRAFGDFYLKCPELSSAPFKSKVPYITSEPSITTVYMDGSEKYVILASDGLWDVMTPQEAVHIVDKFDSAQSLFFSTASAALIHAALEKIAHRDGLMMHELM
;
A
#
# COMPACT_ATOMS: atom_id res chain seq x y z
N MET A 1 5.04 2.21 6.72
CA MET A 1 5.43 1.13 7.66
C MET A 1 5.42 -0.24 6.95
N LYS A 2 6.22 -0.46 5.88
CA LYS A 2 6.11 -1.70 5.08
C LYS A 2 7.41 -2.49 4.88
N VAL A 3 8.58 -1.84 4.73
CA VAL A 3 9.86 -2.57 4.50
C VAL A 3 10.74 -2.65 5.75
N PHE A 4 10.78 -1.59 6.56
CA PHE A 4 11.64 -1.50 7.75
C PHE A 4 11.36 -2.56 8.82
N LYS A 5 10.09 -2.99 8.99
CA LYS A 5 9.72 -3.96 10.02
C LYS A 5 10.12 -5.40 9.65
N LEU A 6 10.21 -5.69 8.34
CA LEU A 6 10.74 -6.95 7.85
C LEU A 6 12.26 -6.99 8.00
N MET A 7 12.98 -5.90 7.67
CA MET A 7 14.42 -5.81 7.91
C MET A 7 14.81 -5.93 9.39
N GLN A 8 14.00 -5.40 10.32
CA GLN A 8 14.25 -5.58 11.75
C GLN A 8 14.06 -7.05 12.18
N TYR A 9 12.98 -7.70 11.73
CA TYR A 9 12.77 -9.13 11.95
C TYR A 9 13.92 -9.99 11.37
N LEU A 10 14.48 -9.60 10.23
CA LEU A 10 15.62 -10.25 9.59
C LEU A 10 16.91 -10.12 10.42
N MET A 11 17.16 -8.97 11.05
CA MET A 11 18.32 -8.79 11.93
C MET A 11 18.20 -9.57 13.24
N ASP A 12 16.98 -9.84 13.70
CA ASP A 12 16.72 -10.54 14.96
C ASP A 12 16.85 -12.08 14.85
N THR A 13 16.78 -12.68 13.65
CA THR A 13 16.81 -14.15 13.45
C THR A 13 18.21 -14.76 13.32
N GLY A 14 19.23 -13.99 12.94
CA GLY A 14 20.65 -14.39 12.99
C GLY A 14 21.11 -15.55 12.09
N ASP A 15 20.24 -16.19 11.29
CA ASP A 15 20.58 -17.30 10.39
C ASP A 15 20.96 -16.80 8.97
N PRO A 16 22.22 -16.94 8.53
CA PRO A 16 22.70 -16.46 7.23
C PRO A 16 21.98 -17.07 6.02
N GLU A 17 21.55 -18.32 6.10
CA GLU A 17 20.81 -18.96 5.00
C GLU A 17 19.37 -18.44 4.90
N GLN A 18 18.77 -18.03 6.03
CA GLN A 18 17.44 -17.40 6.01
C GLN A 18 17.51 -15.98 5.46
N LEU A 19 18.56 -15.24 5.81
CA LEU A 19 18.79 -13.91 5.28
C LEU A 19 18.92 -13.88 3.76
N SER A 20 19.60 -14.87 3.14
CA SER A 20 19.76 -14.92 1.68
C SER A 20 18.44 -15.21 0.95
N THR A 21 17.72 -16.26 1.34
CA THR A 21 16.44 -16.63 0.71
C THR A 21 15.35 -15.57 0.94
N LEU A 22 15.33 -14.96 2.12
CA LEU A 22 14.42 -13.84 2.40
C LEU A 22 14.82 -12.58 1.63
N SER A 23 16.11 -12.31 1.44
CA SER A 23 16.55 -11.18 0.62
C SER A 23 16.13 -11.33 -0.85
N GLU A 24 16.16 -12.56 -1.39
CA GLU A 24 15.62 -12.87 -2.72
C GLU A 24 14.11 -12.64 -2.76
N VAL A 25 13.34 -13.15 -1.79
CA VAL A 25 11.88 -12.92 -1.73
C VAL A 25 11.55 -11.42 -1.63
N VAL A 26 12.30 -10.65 -0.84
CA VAL A 26 12.14 -9.19 -0.71
C VAL A 26 12.47 -8.45 -2.01
N GLN A 27 13.39 -8.98 -2.83
CA GLN A 27 13.65 -8.43 -4.17
C GLN A 27 12.47 -8.67 -5.13
N PHE A 28 11.70 -9.75 -4.95
CA PHE A 28 10.58 -10.07 -5.84
C PHE A 28 9.23 -9.52 -5.37
N LEU A 29 9.03 -9.31 -4.07
CA LEU A 29 7.73 -8.89 -3.53
C LEU A 29 7.86 -7.74 -2.52
N ALA A 30 7.22 -6.61 -2.85
CA ALA A 30 7.20 -5.42 -1.99
C ALA A 30 6.23 -5.52 -0.79
N MET A 31 5.48 -6.62 -0.66
CA MET A 31 4.43 -6.81 0.34
C MET A 31 4.65 -8.08 1.15
N THR A 32 4.39 -8.04 2.45
CA THR A 32 4.49 -9.22 3.34
C THR A 32 3.14 -9.91 3.56
N ARG A 33 2.06 -9.36 2.99
CA ARG A 33 0.70 -9.87 3.12
C ARG A 33 -0.05 -9.72 1.80
N ALA A 34 -0.71 -10.77 1.37
CA ALA A 34 -1.54 -10.78 0.16
C ALA A 34 -2.50 -11.97 0.21
N PHE A 35 -3.59 -11.91 -0.56
CA PHE A 35 -4.27 -13.13 -1.01
C PHE A 35 -3.50 -13.73 -2.20
N GLY A 36 -3.75 -15.00 -2.54
CA GLY A 36 -3.00 -15.66 -3.63
C GLY A 36 -1.58 -16.06 -3.24
N ASP A 37 -0.60 -15.95 -4.15
CA ASP A 37 0.83 -16.22 -3.90
C ASP A 37 1.11 -17.51 -3.11
N PHE A 38 0.37 -18.58 -3.44
CA PHE A 38 0.36 -19.81 -2.64
C PHE A 38 1.74 -20.48 -2.57
N TYR A 39 2.55 -20.33 -3.60
CA TYR A 39 3.93 -20.84 -3.66
C TYR A 39 4.85 -20.24 -2.58
N LEU A 40 4.47 -19.12 -1.96
CA LEU A 40 5.17 -18.50 -0.84
C LEU A 40 4.55 -18.80 0.53
N LYS A 41 3.47 -19.60 0.57
CA LYS A 41 2.65 -19.80 1.78
C LYS A 41 2.60 -21.25 2.25
N CYS A 42 2.51 -22.21 1.33
CA CYS A 42 2.35 -23.62 1.70
C CYS A 42 3.31 -24.55 0.92
N PRO A 43 3.90 -25.58 1.58
CA PRO A 43 4.86 -26.47 0.94
C PRO A 43 4.30 -27.28 -0.23
N GLU A 44 2.99 -27.55 -0.22
CA GLU A 44 2.31 -28.37 -1.24
C GLU A 44 2.27 -27.65 -2.59
N LEU A 45 2.20 -26.33 -2.58
CA LEU A 45 2.13 -25.48 -3.78
C LEU A 45 3.46 -24.73 -4.04
N SER A 46 4.49 -25.02 -3.25
CA SER A 46 5.82 -24.39 -3.36
C SER A 46 6.84 -25.31 -4.02
N SER A 47 7.81 -24.70 -4.71
CA SER A 47 8.96 -25.34 -5.37
C SER A 47 10.26 -24.66 -4.96
N ALA A 48 11.41 -25.25 -5.29
CA ALA A 48 12.70 -24.59 -5.08
C ALA A 48 12.74 -23.25 -5.86
N PRO A 49 13.34 -22.18 -5.30
CA PRO A 49 14.08 -22.14 -4.03
C PRO A 49 13.21 -21.95 -2.77
N PHE A 50 11.91 -21.67 -2.92
CA PHE A 50 11.06 -21.21 -1.82
C PHE A 50 10.55 -22.32 -0.89
N LYS A 51 10.43 -23.57 -1.38
CA LYS A 51 9.75 -24.68 -0.67
C LYS A 51 10.23 -24.95 0.75
N SER A 52 11.50 -24.74 1.05
CA SER A 52 12.11 -25.14 2.33
C SER A 52 11.69 -24.30 3.53
N LYS A 53 11.22 -23.05 3.33
CA LYS A 53 10.96 -22.10 4.44
C LYS A 53 9.66 -21.31 4.31
N VAL A 54 8.72 -21.75 3.48
CA VAL A 54 7.35 -21.21 3.52
C VAL A 54 6.74 -21.44 4.92
N PRO A 55 5.92 -20.52 5.45
CA PRO A 55 5.39 -19.31 4.79
C PRO A 55 6.33 -18.10 4.88
N TYR A 56 6.48 -17.38 3.77
CA TYR A 56 7.18 -16.08 3.70
C TYR A 56 6.24 -14.89 3.85
N ILE A 57 4.99 -15.05 3.41
CA ILE A 57 3.93 -14.05 3.51
C ILE A 57 2.67 -14.67 4.07
N THR A 58 1.73 -13.84 4.50
CA THR A 58 0.47 -14.30 5.09
C THR A 58 -0.75 -13.66 4.44
N SER A 59 -1.87 -14.38 4.40
CA SER A 59 -3.19 -13.80 4.09
C SER A 59 -3.88 -13.20 5.32
N GLU A 60 -3.29 -13.38 6.52
CA GLU A 60 -3.89 -12.90 7.75
C GLU A 60 -3.88 -11.37 7.84
N PRO A 61 -5.05 -10.72 7.97
CA PRO A 61 -5.15 -9.28 8.05
C PRO A 61 -4.73 -8.77 9.43
N SER A 62 -4.37 -7.48 9.50
CA SER A 62 -4.32 -6.77 10.78
C SER A 62 -5.69 -6.14 11.03
N ILE A 63 -6.30 -6.47 12.16
CA ILE A 63 -7.64 -6.00 12.52
C ILE A 63 -7.49 -4.90 13.57
N THR A 64 -8.13 -3.76 13.33
CA THR A 64 -8.27 -2.66 14.29
C THR A 64 -9.75 -2.32 14.41
N THR A 65 -10.24 -2.23 15.64
CA THR A 65 -11.63 -1.84 15.92
C THR A 65 -11.63 -0.42 16.46
N VAL A 66 -12.44 0.44 15.87
CA VAL A 66 -12.66 1.82 16.32
C VAL A 66 -14.14 1.97 16.67
N TYR A 67 -14.43 2.42 17.88
CA TYR A 67 -15.79 2.72 18.32
C TYR A 67 -16.12 4.15 17.93
N MET A 68 -17.15 4.32 17.11
CA MET A 68 -17.61 5.61 16.62
C MET A 68 -18.57 6.26 17.63
N ASP A 69 -18.42 7.56 17.86
CA ASP A 69 -19.32 8.36 18.69
C ASP A 69 -20.28 9.23 17.86
N GLY A 70 -20.14 9.21 16.52
CA GLY A 70 -20.96 9.96 15.58
C GLY A 70 -20.36 11.32 15.20
N SER A 71 -19.18 11.67 15.72
CA SER A 71 -18.43 12.86 15.30
C SER A 71 -17.66 12.65 14.00
N GLU A 72 -17.43 11.40 13.60
CA GLU A 72 -16.69 11.05 12.39
C GLU A 72 -17.47 11.42 11.13
N LYS A 73 -16.80 12.04 10.15
CA LYS A 73 -17.44 12.48 8.90
C LYS A 73 -17.33 11.45 7.77
N TYR A 74 -16.16 10.83 7.63
CA TYR A 74 -15.85 9.91 6.53
C TYR A 74 -14.58 9.10 6.83
N VAL A 75 -14.37 8.06 6.03
CA VAL A 75 -13.11 7.29 5.97
C VAL A 75 -12.57 7.34 4.54
N ILE A 76 -11.27 7.56 4.39
CA ILE A 76 -10.58 7.49 3.10
C ILE A 76 -9.85 6.16 3.01
N LEU A 77 -10.28 5.29 2.09
CA LEU A 77 -9.63 4.04 1.76
C LEU A 77 -9.04 4.14 0.36
N ALA A 78 -7.74 3.90 0.23
CA ALA A 78 -7.03 3.92 -1.05
C ALA A 78 -5.82 2.98 -1.01
N SER A 79 -5.36 2.57 -2.20
CA SER A 79 -4.10 1.85 -2.37
C SER A 79 -2.89 2.78 -2.16
N ASP A 80 -1.70 2.20 -2.17
CA ASP A 80 -0.43 2.94 -2.12
C ASP A 80 -0.27 3.94 -3.27
N GLY A 81 -0.86 3.71 -4.44
CA GLY A 81 -0.86 4.68 -5.55
C GLY A 81 -1.30 6.10 -5.16
N LEU A 82 -2.22 6.25 -4.20
CA LEU A 82 -2.56 7.56 -3.63
C LEU A 82 -1.56 7.98 -2.54
N TRP A 83 -1.31 7.09 -1.58
CA TRP A 83 -0.57 7.39 -0.36
C TRP A 83 0.94 7.58 -0.57
N ASP A 84 1.48 7.12 -1.69
CA ASP A 84 2.88 7.32 -2.06
C ASP A 84 3.16 8.76 -2.51
N VAL A 85 2.13 9.53 -2.87
CA VAL A 85 2.26 10.92 -3.34
C VAL A 85 1.46 11.94 -2.52
N MET A 86 0.57 11.47 -1.64
CA MET A 86 -0.30 12.32 -0.84
C MET A 86 -0.26 11.94 0.64
N THR A 87 -0.10 12.94 1.50
CA THR A 87 -0.20 12.75 2.95
C THR A 87 -1.66 12.62 3.40
N PRO A 88 -1.94 11.97 4.53
CA PRO A 88 -3.30 11.87 5.07
C PRO A 88 -3.99 13.23 5.25
N GLN A 89 -3.24 14.25 5.68
CA GLN A 89 -3.76 15.60 5.93
C GLN A 89 -4.17 16.30 4.63
N GLU A 90 -3.39 16.14 3.56
CA GLU A 90 -3.74 16.68 2.24
C GLU A 90 -5.00 16.02 1.68
N ALA A 91 -5.12 14.69 1.82
CA ALA A 91 -6.30 13.96 1.38
C ALA A 91 -7.56 14.42 2.13
N VAL A 92 -7.47 14.55 3.46
CA VAL A 92 -8.55 15.10 4.31
C VAL A 92 -8.91 16.52 3.88
N HIS A 93 -7.92 17.37 3.62
CA HIS A 93 -8.18 18.74 3.17
C HIS A 93 -8.97 18.78 1.85
N ILE A 94 -8.60 17.95 0.87
CA ILE A 94 -9.31 17.87 -0.41
C ILE A 94 -10.75 17.42 -0.19
N VAL A 95 -10.98 16.39 0.63
CA VAL A 95 -12.34 15.88 0.92
C VAL A 95 -13.17 16.90 1.69
N ASP A 96 -12.60 17.57 2.70
CA ASP A 96 -13.29 18.60 3.50
C ASP A 96 -13.68 19.84 2.67
N LYS A 97 -12.92 20.14 1.61
CA LYS A 97 -13.20 21.26 0.70
C LYS A 97 -14.03 20.86 -0.51
N PHE A 98 -14.27 19.58 -0.72
CA PHE A 98 -15.04 19.10 -1.85
C PHE A 98 -16.53 19.38 -1.66
N ASP A 99 -17.10 20.18 -2.55
CA ASP A 99 -18.54 20.39 -2.65
C ASP A 99 -19.01 19.97 -4.05
N SER A 100 -19.79 18.89 -4.12
CA SER A 100 -20.30 18.35 -5.38
C SER A 100 -21.25 19.30 -6.11
N ALA A 101 -21.92 20.22 -5.41
CA ALA A 101 -22.79 21.20 -6.02
C ALA A 101 -22.03 22.37 -6.68
N GLN A 102 -20.79 22.62 -6.23
CA GLN A 102 -19.94 23.71 -6.72
C GLN A 102 -18.81 23.23 -7.63
N SER A 103 -18.49 21.93 -7.58
CA SER A 103 -17.43 21.33 -8.40
C SER A 103 -17.85 21.25 -9.86
N LEU A 104 -17.21 22.04 -10.72
CA LEU A 104 -17.42 22.03 -12.18
C LEU A 104 -16.68 20.88 -12.89
N PHE A 105 -15.64 20.34 -12.25
CA PHE A 105 -14.69 19.43 -12.90
C PHE A 105 -14.81 17.97 -12.44
N PHE A 106 -15.22 17.76 -11.18
CA PHE A 106 -15.29 16.42 -10.59
C PHE A 106 -16.66 16.17 -9.97
N SER A 107 -17.26 15.02 -10.29
CA SER A 107 -18.53 14.58 -9.71
C SER A 107 -18.39 14.00 -8.31
N THR A 108 -17.17 13.61 -7.90
CA THR A 108 -16.92 12.96 -6.60
C THR A 108 -15.62 13.43 -5.95
N ALA A 109 -15.56 13.34 -4.62
CA ALA A 109 -14.33 13.60 -3.85
C ALA A 109 -13.20 12.63 -4.24
N SER A 110 -13.53 11.39 -4.61
CA SER A 110 -12.54 10.43 -5.10
C SER A 110 -11.89 10.86 -6.41
N ALA A 111 -12.66 11.43 -7.35
CA ALA A 111 -12.10 11.95 -8.60
C ALA A 111 -11.21 13.17 -8.35
N ALA A 112 -11.59 14.05 -7.42
CA ALA A 112 -10.75 15.17 -7.00
C ALA A 112 -9.42 14.69 -6.37
N LEU A 113 -9.46 13.64 -5.54
CA LEU A 113 -8.25 13.03 -4.97
C LEU A 113 -7.34 12.42 -6.04
N ILE A 114 -7.92 11.69 -7.01
CA ILE A 114 -7.16 11.10 -8.13
C ILE A 114 -6.49 12.20 -8.95
N HIS A 115 -7.22 13.26 -9.28
CA HIS A 115 -6.67 14.37 -10.06
C HIS A 115 -5.51 15.05 -9.33
N ALA A 116 -5.70 15.38 -8.05
CA ALA A 116 -4.64 16.00 -7.24
C ALA A 116 -3.40 15.09 -7.11
N ALA A 117 -3.58 13.76 -7.04
CA ALA A 117 -2.49 12.81 -7.04
C ALA A 117 -1.71 12.82 -8.37
N LEU A 118 -2.42 12.81 -9.50
CA LEU A 118 -1.82 12.91 -10.83
C LEU A 118 -1.07 14.24 -11.01
N GLU A 119 -1.61 15.38 -10.53
CA GLU A 119 -0.96 16.70 -10.60
C GLU A 119 0.36 16.73 -9.84
N LYS A 120 0.42 16.04 -8.70
CA LYS A 120 1.64 15.89 -7.92
C LYS A 120 2.66 15.02 -8.62
N ILE A 121 2.23 13.91 -9.24
CA ILE A 121 3.12 13.03 -10.02
C ILE A 121 3.70 13.81 -11.20
N ALA A 122 2.86 14.52 -11.95
CA ALA A 122 3.25 15.37 -13.06
C ALA A 122 4.31 16.39 -12.65
N HIS A 123 4.06 17.15 -11.58
CA HIS A 123 5.03 18.12 -11.06
C HIS A 123 6.34 17.49 -10.59
N ARG A 124 6.27 16.34 -9.91
CA ARG A 124 7.46 15.62 -9.41
C ARG A 124 8.34 15.15 -10.56
N ASP A 125 7.72 14.63 -11.61
CA ASP A 125 8.42 13.95 -12.71
C ASP A 125 8.67 14.90 -13.91
N GLY A 126 8.26 16.17 -13.80
CA GLY A 126 8.42 17.18 -14.84
C GLY A 126 7.56 16.92 -16.08
N LEU A 127 6.45 16.19 -15.92
CA LEU A 127 5.51 15.82 -16.97
C LEU A 127 4.31 16.76 -16.99
N MET A 128 3.63 16.81 -18.12
CA MET A 128 2.33 17.46 -18.27
C MET A 128 1.22 16.46 -17.95
N MET A 129 0.09 16.94 -17.42
CA MET A 129 -1.02 16.07 -16.99
C MET A 129 -1.57 15.16 -18.08
N HIS A 130 -1.56 15.61 -19.34
CA HIS A 130 -2.03 14.81 -20.47
C HIS A 130 -1.08 13.66 -20.83
N GLU A 131 0.15 13.66 -20.32
CA GLU A 131 1.11 12.57 -20.53
C GLU A 131 0.88 11.41 -19.54
N LEU A 132 0.05 11.62 -18.51
CA LEU A 132 -0.30 10.64 -17.48
C LEU A 132 -1.67 9.97 -17.69
N MET A 133 -2.43 10.41 -18.70
CA MET A 133 -3.84 10.05 -18.92
C MET A 133 -4.04 9.34 -20.26
#